data_AF-A0A066RKP8-F1
#
_entry.id   AF-A0A066RKP8-F1
#
_cell.length_a   1.000
_cell.length_b   1.000
_cell.length_c   1.000
_cell.angle_alpha   90.00
_cell.angle_beta   90.00
_cell.angle_gamma   90.00
#
_symmetry.space_group_name_H-M   'P 1'
#
loop_
_entity.id
_entity.type
_entity.pdbx_description
1 polymer ?
#
loop_
_entity_poly.entity_id
_entity_poly.type
_entity_poly.pdbx_seq_one_letter_code
_entity_poly.pdbx_strand_id
1 'polypeptide(L)'
;MADMDFFTRLFGKKESSADVAKARLSVIVAASSGADCELVRELQDCVRTAVLEFYRKKNLSDEEIENLNYSLNDETGIMEVQIPLQSK
;
A
#
# COMPACT_ATOMS: atom_id res chain seq x y z
N MET A 1 -11.40 17.14 -12.28
CA MET A 1 -11.51 16.01 -13.23
C MET A 1 -10.27 15.10 -13.26
N ALA A 2 -9.23 15.32 -12.43
CA ALA A 2 -8.00 14.52 -12.43
C ALA A 2 -8.04 13.27 -11.52
N ASP A 3 -9.01 13.14 -10.60
CA ASP A 3 -9.09 12.02 -9.65
C ASP A 3 -9.44 10.67 -10.31
N MET A 4 -10.40 10.66 -11.24
CA MET A 4 -10.92 9.42 -11.84
C MET A 4 -9.83 8.61 -12.57
N ASP A 5 -8.87 9.26 -13.23
CA ASP A 5 -7.81 8.57 -13.99
C ASP A 5 -6.80 7.86 -13.09
N PHE A 6 -6.52 8.39 -11.90
CA PHE A 6 -5.60 7.76 -10.95
C PHE A 6 -6.17 6.45 -10.40
N PHE A 7 -7.42 6.50 -9.92
CA PHE A 7 -8.13 5.30 -9.46
C PHE A 7 -8.32 4.28 -10.57
N THR A 8 -8.62 4.72 -11.79
CA THR A 8 -8.80 3.80 -12.93
C THR A 8 -7.47 3.13 -13.35
N ARG A 9 -6.32 3.79 -13.17
CA ARG A 9 -5.00 3.15 -13.41
C ARG A 9 -4.63 2.13 -12.33
N LEU A 10 -4.96 2.42 -11.07
CA LEU A 10 -4.68 1.53 -9.94
C LEU A 10 -5.60 0.30 -9.92
N PHE A 11 -6.90 0.50 -10.17
CA PHE A 11 -7.93 -0.53 -10.05
C PHE A 11 -8.43 -1.07 -11.42
N GLY A 12 -7.95 -0.53 -12.54
CA GLY A 12 -8.41 -0.90 -13.89
C GLY A 12 -7.69 -2.08 -14.53
N LYS A 13 -6.72 -2.70 -13.85
CA LYS A 13 -6.28 -4.03 -14.25
C LYS A 13 -7.46 -4.97 -14.09
N LYS A 14 -7.99 -5.50 -15.20
CA LYS A 14 -9.02 -6.55 -15.20
C LYS A 14 -8.55 -7.68 -14.30
N GLU A 15 -9.05 -7.70 -13.07
CA GLU A 15 -8.76 -8.77 -12.14
C GLU A 15 -9.36 -10.06 -12.69
N SER A 16 -8.55 -11.11 -12.73
CA SER A 16 -9.05 -12.46 -12.91
C SER A 16 -10.08 -12.70 -11.82
N SER A 17 -11.23 -13.31 -12.15
CA SER A 17 -12.34 -13.54 -11.21
C SER A 17 -11.97 -14.33 -9.95
N ALA A 18 -10.74 -14.87 -9.87
CA ALA A 18 -10.15 -15.50 -8.70
C ALA A 18 -9.52 -14.51 -7.69
N ASP A 19 -8.99 -13.36 -8.14
CA ASP A 19 -8.38 -12.33 -7.27
C ASP A 19 -9.44 -11.43 -6.60
N VAL A 20 -10.62 -11.33 -7.22
CA VAL A 20 -11.80 -10.60 -6.70
C VAL A 20 -12.33 -11.21 -5.39
N ALA A 21 -11.90 -12.42 -5.00
CA ALA A 21 -12.40 -13.13 -3.82
C ALA A 21 -11.79 -12.66 -2.49
N LYS A 22 -10.76 -11.81 -2.48
CA LYS A 22 -10.13 -11.30 -1.24
C LYS A 22 -10.17 -9.78 -1.21
N ALA A 23 -10.97 -9.22 -0.30
CA ALA A 23 -10.97 -7.78 -0.05
C ALA A 23 -9.57 -7.33 0.37
N ARG A 24 -9.13 -6.15 -0.07
CA ARG A 24 -7.84 -5.57 0.30
C ARG A 24 -7.97 -4.07 0.56
N LEU A 25 -7.19 -3.55 1.51
CA LEU A 25 -6.98 -2.13 1.73
C LEU A 25 -5.68 -1.73 1.02
N SER A 26 -5.73 -0.69 0.19
CA SER A 26 -4.54 -0.12 -0.46
C SER A 26 -4.20 1.22 0.19
N VAL A 27 -2.94 1.39 0.60
CA VAL A 27 -2.41 2.64 1.13
C VAL A 27 -1.34 3.14 0.16
N ILE A 28 -1.50 4.37 -0.33
CA ILE A 28 -0.55 5.00 -1.24
C ILE A 28 -0.05 6.29 -0.59
N VAL A 29 1.28 6.37 -0.44
CA VAL A 29 1.97 7.57 0.02
C VAL A 29 2.75 8.13 -1.16
N ALA A 30 2.33 9.29 -1.64
CA ALA A 30 2.96 9.99 -2.75
C ALA A 30 3.05 11.48 -2.43
N ALA A 31 4.03 12.14 -3.04
CA ALA A 31 4.30 13.55 -2.81
C ALA A 31 4.23 14.34 -4.12
N SER A 32 3.67 15.55 -4.07
CA SER A 32 3.74 16.49 -5.20
C SER A 32 5.13 17.13 -5.28
N SER A 33 5.52 17.59 -6.47
CA SER A 33 6.80 18.30 -6.66
C SER A 33 6.94 19.46 -5.69
N GLY A 34 8.01 19.48 -4.89
CA GLY A 34 8.30 20.53 -3.90
C GLY A 34 7.86 20.22 -2.46
N ALA A 35 7.28 19.04 -2.21
CA ALA A 35 7.09 18.56 -0.83
C ALA A 35 8.45 18.23 -0.19
N ASP A 36 8.52 18.41 1.13
CA ASP A 36 9.71 18.06 1.91
C ASP A 36 9.95 16.55 1.87
N CYS A 37 11.05 16.14 1.25
CA CYS A 37 11.44 14.74 1.11
C CYS A 37 11.63 14.04 2.46
N GLU A 38 12.02 14.76 3.52
CA GLU A 38 12.19 14.19 4.86
C GLU A 38 10.83 13.88 5.48
N LEU A 39 9.87 14.81 5.38
CA LEU A 39 8.50 14.60 5.87
C LEU A 39 7.82 13.42 5.16
N VAL A 40 8.04 13.26 3.86
CA VAL A 40 7.48 12.15 3.07
C VAL A 40 8.08 10.81 3.53
N ARG A 41 9.38 10.77 3.81
CA ARG A 41 10.04 9.58 4.37
C ARG A 41 9.54 9.24 5.76
N GLU A 42 9.38 10.22 6.64
CA GLU A 42 8.81 10.00 7.97
C GLU A 42 7.39 9.42 7.89
N LEU A 43 6.56 9.92 6.96
CA LEU A 43 5.22 9.38 6.74
C LEU A 43 5.26 7.95 6.21
N GLN A 44 6.18 7.63 5.29
CA GLN A 44 6.38 6.27 4.78
C GLN A 44 6.76 5.31 5.90
N ASP A 45 7.70 5.69 6.77
CA ASP A 45 8.11 4.89 7.93
C ASP A 45 6.98 4.72 8.96
N CYS A 46 6.20 5.78 9.19
CA CYS A 46 5.01 5.71 10.06
C CYS A 46 3.99 4.70 9.52
N VAL A 47 3.67 4.76 8.22
CA VAL A 47 2.73 3.84 7.58
C VAL A 47 3.27 2.41 7.62
N ARG A 48 4.54 2.19 7.30
CA ARG A 48 5.19 0.87 7.40
C ARG A 48 5.03 0.31 8.82
N THR A 49 5.40 1.09 9.83
CA THR A 49 5.30 0.67 11.24
C THR A 49 3.88 0.31 11.64
N ALA A 50 2.90 1.15 11.28
CA ALA A 50 1.49 0.90 11.60
C ALA A 50 0.96 -0.40 10.98
N VAL A 51 1.36 -0.71 9.73
CA VAL A 51 0.94 -1.94 9.06
C VAL A 51 1.63 -3.17 9.68
N LEU A 52 2.92 -3.09 10.00
CA LEU A 52 3.63 -4.15 10.73
C LEU A 52 2.94 -4.46 12.07
N GLU A 53 2.59 -3.43 12.84
CA GLU A 53 1.88 -3.59 14.11
C GLU A 53 0.50 -4.24 13.96
N PHE A 54 -0.26 -3.86 12.92
CA PHE A 54 -1.54 -4.47 12.63
C PHE A 54 -1.42 -5.98 12.44
N TYR A 55 -0.42 -6.44 11.68
CA TYR A 55 -0.23 -7.85 11.40
C TYR A 55 0.38 -8.64 12.57
N ARG A 56 1.29 -8.03 13.33
CA ARG A 56 1.77 -8.62 14.59
C ARG A 56 0.62 -8.87 15.57
N LYS A 57 -0.32 -7.93 15.70
CA LYS A 57 -1.56 -8.11 16.49
C LYS A 57 -2.45 -9.25 15.98
N LYS A 58 -2.29 -9.67 14.73
CA LYS A 58 -3.01 -10.78 14.10
C LYS A 58 -2.24 -12.12 14.17
N ASN A 59 -1.07 -12.15 14.82
CA ASN A 59 -0.16 -13.31 14.92
C ASN A 59 0.36 -13.82 13.57
N LEU A 60 0.51 -12.94 12.57
CA LEU A 60 1.23 -13.27 11.34
C LEU A 60 2.73 -13.16 11.58
N SER A 61 3.50 -14.07 10.98
CA SER A 61 4.96 -14.06 11.05
C SER A 61 5.56 -12.91 10.26
N ASP A 62 6.75 -12.45 10.66
CA ASP A 62 7.44 -11.36 9.94
C ASP A 62 7.70 -11.73 8.45
N GLU A 63 7.91 -13.02 8.12
CA GLU A 63 8.02 -13.52 6.73
C GLU A 63 6.70 -13.40 5.95
N GLU A 64 5.55 -13.65 6.58
CA GLU A 64 4.23 -13.45 5.95
C GLU A 64 3.92 -11.97 5.73
N ILE A 65 4.52 -11.11 6.56
CA ILE A 65 4.40 -9.66 6.49
C ILE A 65 5.35 -9.08 5.42
N GLU A 66 6.55 -9.64 5.25
CA GLU A 66 7.47 -9.26 4.15
C GLU A 66 6.90 -9.62 2.76
N ASN A 67 6.05 -10.64 2.69
CA ASN A 67 5.32 -11.02 1.47
C ASN A 67 4.10 -10.13 1.16
N LEU A 68 3.80 -9.14 2.00
CA LEU A 68 2.85 -8.10 1.63
C LEU A 68 3.43 -7.29 0.49
N ASN A 69 2.61 -6.94 -0.50
CA ASN A 69 3.03 -6.09 -1.61
C ASN A 69 3.36 -4.69 -1.07
N TYR A 70 4.59 -4.51 -0.60
CA TYR A 70 5.24 -3.23 -0.34
C TYR A 70 6.06 -2.88 -1.58
N SER A 71 5.63 -1.84 -2.29
CA SER A 71 6.39 -1.28 -3.39
C SER A 71 6.80 0.13 -3.02
N LEU A 72 8.10 0.37 -2.87
CA LEU A 72 8.67 1.71 -2.83
C LEU A 72 9.38 1.93 -4.16
N ASN A 73 9.00 2.98 -4.87
CA ASN A 73 9.70 3.40 -6.07
C ASN A 73 10.66 4.53 -5.69
N ASP A 74 11.95 4.23 -5.62
CA ASP A 74 13.00 5.16 -5.19
C ASP A 74 13.15 6.38 -6.12
N GLU A 75 12.81 6.24 -7.40
CA GLU A 75 12.88 7.33 -8.39
C GLU A 75 11.77 8.36 -8.21
N THR A 76 10.59 7.90 -7.77
CA THR A 76 9.38 8.74 -7.63
C THR A 76 9.03 9.04 -6.17
N GLY A 77 9.66 8.34 -5.22
CA GLY A 77 9.34 8.42 -3.80
C GLY A 77 7.93 7.94 -3.46
N ILE A 78 7.30 7.16 -4.34
CA ILE A 78 5.93 6.65 -4.13
C ILE A 78 6.01 5.32 -3.39
N MET A 79 5.27 5.21 -2.28
CA MET A 79 5.09 3.96 -1.55
C MET A 79 3.65 3.46 -1.73
N GLU A 80 3.51 2.19 -2.12
CA GLU A 80 2.25 1.46 -2.15
C GLU A 80 2.32 0.26 -1.20
N VAL A 81 1.27 0.10 -0.38
CA VAL A 81 1.09 -1.03 0.53
C VAL A 81 -0.27 -1.67 0.28
N GLN A 82 -0.31 -2.97 0.00
CA GLN A 82 -1.56 -3.72 -0.12
C GLN A 82 -1.77 -4.65 1.08
N ILE A 83 -2.91 -4.48 1.75
CA ILE A 83 -3.27 -5.15 2.98
C ILE A 83 -4.46 -6.08 2.70
N PRO A 84 -4.28 -7.40 2.54
CA PRO A 84 -5.38 -8.33 2.44
C PRO A 84 -6.26 -8.30 3.70
N LEU A 85 -7.55 -8.04 3.50
CA LEU A 85 -8.59 -8.17 4.49
C LEU A 85 -9.14 -9.60 4.39
N GLN A 86 -8.67 -10.49 5.26
CA GLN A 86 -9.28 -11.82 5.37
C GLN A 86 -10.72 -11.66 5.88
N SER A 87 -11.70 -12.02 5.06
CA SER A 87 -13.06 -12.27 5.53
C SER A 87 -13.03 -13.51 6.43
N LYS A 88 -13.51 -13.37 7.67
CA LYS A 88 -13.78 -14.52 8.54
C LYS A 88 -14.87 -15.40 7.96
#